data_AF-A0A6F8XSV6-F1
#
_entry.id   AF-A0A6F8XSV6-F1
#
_cell.length_a   1.000
_cell.length_b   1.000
_cell.length_c   1.000
_cell.angle_alpha   90.00
_cell.angle_beta   90.00
_cell.angle_gamma   90.00
#
_symmetry.space_group_name_H-M   'P 1'
#
loop_
_entity.id
_entity.type
_entity.pdbx_description
1 polymer ?
#
loop_
_entity_poly.entity_id
_entity_poly.type
_entity_poly.pdbx_seq_one_letter_code
_entity_poly.pdbx_strand_id
1 'polypeptide(L)'
;MDNVARDLESQGFTVRTEVRFDTPGGFYPFRFADVVAYDSDGNLVSLHQVGLQTKGGIPAIRETRAMSDIWSVIDDGVDIVFHPYGTVK
;
A
#
# COMPACT_ATOMS: atom_id res chain seq x y z
N MET A 1 -7.10 -9.48 -0.17
CA MET A 1 -7.43 -8.13 -0.68
C MET A 1 -8.87 -7.79 -0.34
N ASP A 2 -9.83 -8.65 -0.70
CA ASP A 2 -11.27 -8.42 -0.48
C ASP A 2 -11.68 -8.00 0.94
N ASN A 3 -11.02 -8.54 1.97
CA ASN A 3 -11.34 -8.17 3.35
C ASN A 3 -10.87 -6.75 3.70
N VAL A 4 -9.67 -6.35 3.25
CA VAL A 4 -9.10 -5.02 3.56
C VAL A 4 -9.95 -3.90 2.96
N ALA A 5 -10.36 -4.06 1.70
CA ALA A 5 -11.20 -3.06 1.04
C ALA A 5 -12.57 -2.91 1.73
N ARG A 6 -13.22 -4.04 2.03
CA ARG A 6 -14.52 -4.05 2.73
C ARG A 6 -14.43 -3.45 4.13
N ASP A 7 -13.36 -3.75 4.87
CA ASP A 7 -13.16 -3.22 6.22
C ASP A 7 -13.02 -1.70 6.19
N LEU A 8 -12.28 -1.16 5.21
CA LEU A 8 -12.12 0.29 5.02
C LEU A 8 -13.42 0.97 4.56
N GLU A 9 -14.15 0.37 3.63
CA GLU A 9 -15.47 0.86 3.21
C GLU A 9 -16.47 0.88 4.38
N SER A 10 -16.45 -0.14 5.25
CA SER A 10 -17.30 -0.18 6.45
C SER A 10 -17.00 0.91 7.47
N GLN A 11 -15.78 1.46 7.43
CA GLN A 11 -15.35 2.60 8.23
C GLN A 11 -15.73 3.95 7.60
N GLY A 12 -16.34 3.94 6.41
CA GLY A 12 -16.79 5.14 5.70
C GLY A 12 -15.76 5.73 4.73
N PHE A 13 -14.66 5.03 4.46
CA PHE A 13 -13.67 5.47 3.48
C PHE A 13 -14.10 5.14 2.05
N THR A 14 -13.70 6.01 1.11
CA THR A 14 -13.77 5.68 -0.32
C THR A 14 -12.55 4.85 -0.68
N VAL A 15 -12.77 3.64 -1.18
CA VAL A 15 -11.67 2.70 -1.48
C VAL A 15 -11.43 2.58 -2.98
N ARG A 16 -10.16 2.47 -3.37
CA ARG A 16 -9.75 2.08 -4.73
C ARG A 16 -8.71 0.98 -4.68
N THR A 17 -8.74 0.10 -5.66
CA THR A 17 -7.79 -1.01 -5.80
C THR A 17 -6.83 -0.78 -6.97
N GLU A 18 -5.65 -1.38 -6.91
CA GLU A 18 -4.63 -1.33 -7.97
C GLU A 18 -4.30 0.11 -8.42
N VAL A 19 -4.04 0.99 -7.45
CA VAL A 19 -3.79 2.41 -7.72
C VAL A 19 -2.32 2.63 -8.04
N ARG A 20 -2.08 3.22 -9.21
CA ARG A 20 -0.74 3.58 -9.68
C ARG A 20 -0.25 4.85 -9.01
N PHE A 21 1.00 4.81 -8.53
CA PHE A 21 1.79 5.95 -8.08
C PHE A 21 2.99 6.10 -9.00
N ASP A 22 3.18 7.28 -9.56
CA ASP A 22 4.41 7.59 -10.30
C ASP A 22 5.51 7.92 -9.27
N THR A 23 6.61 7.18 -9.34
CA THR A 23 7.71 7.22 -8.36
C THR A 23 9.02 7.58 -9.07
N PRO A 24 9.12 8.76 -9.71
CA PRO A 24 10.31 9.15 -10.44
C PRO A 24 11.51 9.24 -9.48
N GLY A 25 12.60 8.55 -9.82
CA GLY A 25 13.80 8.48 -8.97
C GLY A 25 13.75 7.37 -7.91
N GLY A 26 12.63 6.66 -7.76
CA GLY A 26 12.54 5.43 -6.98
C GLY A 26 13.22 4.23 -7.67
N PHE A 27 13.19 3.07 -7.03
CA PHE A 27 13.74 1.83 -7.59
C PHE A 27 13.04 1.42 -8.90
N TYR A 28 11.77 1.77 -9.07
CA TYR A 28 11.06 1.75 -10.36
C TYR A 28 10.40 3.11 -10.61
N PRO A 29 10.12 3.45 -11.89
CA PRO A 29 9.50 4.73 -12.25
C PRO A 29 8.03 4.84 -11.81
N PHE A 30 7.38 3.73 -11.48
CA PHE A 30 6.04 3.70 -10.92
C PHE A 30 5.85 2.45 -10.07
N ARG A 31 4.87 2.51 -9.17
CA ARG A 31 4.40 1.41 -8.32
C ARG A 31 2.88 1.34 -8.31
N PHE A 32 2.37 0.20 -7.87
CA PHE A 32 0.95 0.00 -7.64
C PHE A 32 0.75 -0.32 -6.17
N ALA A 33 -0.26 0.31 -5.59
CA ALA A 33 -0.83 -0.02 -4.30
C ALA A 33 -1.98 -0.99 -4.51
N ASP A 34 -2.06 -2.04 -3.70
CA ASP A 34 -3.15 -2.99 -3.83
C ASP A 34 -4.50 -2.39 -3.45
N VAL A 35 -4.53 -1.61 -2.35
CA VAL A 35 -5.72 -0.88 -1.89
C VAL A 35 -5.31 0.49 -1.35
N VAL A 36 -6.10 1.52 -1.63
CA VAL A 36 -5.97 2.85 -1.03
C VAL A 36 -7.31 3.31 -0.47
N ALA A 37 -7.27 4.06 0.61
CA ALA A 37 -8.44 4.69 1.22
C ALA A 37 -8.34 6.21 1.12
N TYR A 38 -9.47 6.83 0.80
CA TYR A 38 -9.66 8.27 0.79
C TYR A 38 -10.72 8.67 1.82
N ASP A 39 -10.51 9.81 2.47
CA ASP A 39 -11.53 10.44 3.32
C ASP A 39 -12.68 11.04 2.51
N SER A 40 -13.65 11.66 3.19
CA SER A 40 -14.81 12.31 2.56
C SER A 40 -14.45 13.52 1.69
N ASP A 41 -13.30 14.13 1.95
CA ASP A 41 -12.81 15.32 1.24
C ASP A 41 -11.95 14.93 0.02
N GLY A 42 -11.68 13.62 -0.14
CA GLY A 42 -10.91 13.07 -1.24
C GLY A 42 -9.40 13.02 -0.98
N ASN A 43 -8.95 13.24 0.26
CA ASN A 43 -7.55 13.12 0.62
C ASN A 43 -7.18 11.65 0.81
N LEU A 44 -6.00 11.27 0.34
CA LEU A 44 -5.44 9.93 0.58
C LEU A 44 -5.13 9.82 2.08
N VAL A 45 -5.64 8.79 2.75
CA VAL A 45 -5.40 8.57 4.20
C VAL A 45 -4.54 7.34 4.46
N SER A 46 -4.71 6.29 3.67
CA SER A 46 -3.90 5.09 3.82
C SER A 46 -3.74 4.32 2.52
N LEU A 47 -2.65 3.57 2.47
CA LEU A 47 -2.28 2.65 1.41
C LEU A 47 -1.96 1.30 2.02
N HIS A 48 -2.46 0.25 1.39
CA HIS A 48 -2.36 -1.11 1.88
C HIS A 48 -1.69 -1.96 0.81
N GLN A 49 -0.57 -2.58 1.17
CA GLN A 49 0.23 -3.45 0.32
C GLN A 49 0.10 -4.89 0.81
N VAL A 50 -0.24 -5.83 -0.08
CA VAL A 50 -0.37 -7.25 0.22
C VAL A 50 0.79 -8.00 -0.42
N GLY A 51 1.56 -8.75 0.38
CA GLY A 51 2.75 -9.39 -0.16
C GLY A 51 3.31 -10.54 0.66
N LEU A 52 4.46 -11.06 0.20
CA LEU A 52 5.21 -12.08 0.91
C LEU A 52 6.13 -11.44 1.95
N GLN A 53 6.35 -12.16 3.04
CA GLN A 53 7.35 -11.83 4.06
C GLN A 53 8.43 -12.90 4.15
N THR A 54 9.55 -12.59 4.76
CA THR A 54 10.59 -13.54 5.15
C THR A 54 10.11 -14.43 6.30
N LYS A 55 10.81 -15.56 6.54
CA LYS A 55 10.53 -16.43 7.70
C LYS A 55 10.61 -15.68 9.05
N GLY A 56 11.34 -14.56 9.09
CA GLY A 56 11.42 -13.68 10.26
C GLY A 56 10.30 -12.64 10.36
N GLY A 57 9.28 -12.67 9.50
CA GLY A 57 8.15 -11.73 9.55
C GLY A 57 8.43 -10.36 8.92
N ILE A 58 9.57 -10.19 8.25
CA ILE A 58 9.94 -8.93 7.58
C ILE A 58 9.40 -8.96 6.15
N PRO A 59 8.73 -7.92 5.64
CA PRO A 59 8.29 -7.86 4.25
C PRO A 59 9.42 -8.20 3.28
N ALA A 60 9.13 -8.91 2.20
CA ALA A 60 10.13 -9.22 1.19
C ALA A 60 10.74 -7.92 0.63
N ILE A 61 11.99 -7.98 0.16
CA ILE A 61 12.70 -6.78 -0.31
C ILE A 61 11.95 -6.04 -1.43
N ARG A 62 11.21 -6.78 -2.26
CA ARG A 62 10.35 -6.20 -3.29
C ARG A 62 9.28 -5.29 -2.69
N GLU A 63 8.59 -5.75 -1.66
CA GLU A 63 7.52 -5.00 -0.98
C GLU A 63 8.10 -3.83 -0.20
N THR A 64 9.23 -4.02 0.49
CA THR A 64 9.94 -2.93 1.18
C THR A 64 10.32 -1.81 0.22
N ARG A 65 10.85 -2.15 -0.97
CA ARG A 65 11.19 -1.17 -2.00
C ARG A 65 9.96 -0.49 -2.58
N ALA A 66 8.89 -1.23 -2.86
CA ALA A 66 7.65 -0.65 -3.37
C ALA A 66 7.06 0.37 -2.38
N MET A 67 6.97 0.02 -1.10
CA MET A 67 6.51 0.93 -0.05
C MET A 67 7.43 2.15 0.08
N SER A 68 8.75 1.97 0.03
CA SER A 68 9.70 3.08 0.09
C SER A 68 9.60 4.02 -1.13
N ASP A 69 9.39 3.48 -2.33
CA ASP A 69 9.22 4.28 -3.55
C ASP A 69 7.93 5.12 -3.43
N ILE A 70 6.83 4.52 -2.97
CA ILE A 70 5.55 5.23 -2.81
C ILE A 70 5.64 6.26 -1.69
N TRP A 71 6.28 5.92 -0.57
CA TRP A 71 6.50 6.86 0.55
C TRP A 71 7.16 8.17 0.09
N SER A 72 8.06 8.11 -0.89
CA SER A 72 8.76 9.32 -1.37
C SER A 72 7.90 10.29 -2.19
N VAL A 73 6.67 9.92 -2.57
CA VAL A 73 5.82 10.73 -3.46
C VAL A 73 4.43 11.01 -2.90
N ILE A 74 4.11 10.49 -1.71
CA ILE A 74 2.85 10.76 -1.03
C ILE A 74 3.02 11.82 0.04
N ASP A 75 1.90 12.42 0.47
CA ASP A 75 1.91 13.44 1.51
C ASP A 75 2.27 12.87 2.89
N ASP A 76 2.84 13.73 3.72
CA ASP A 76 3.09 13.41 5.13
C ASP A 76 1.76 13.13 5.86
N GLY A 77 1.73 12.04 6.64
CA GLY A 77 0.54 11.62 7.39
C GLY A 77 -0.31 10.55 6.72
N VAL A 78 0.05 10.10 5.51
CA VAL A 78 -0.55 8.92 4.88
C VAL A 78 0.04 7.64 5.48
N ASP A 79 -0.81 6.75 5.97
CA ASP A 79 -0.38 5.46 6.52
C ASP A 79 -0.06 4.44 5.42
N ILE A 80 1.10 3.78 5.50
CA ILE A 80 1.44 2.62 4.66
C ILE A 80 1.35 1.33 5.50
N VAL A 81 0.42 0.44 5.15
CA VAL A 81 0.15 -0.80 5.88
C VAL A 81 0.49 -2.02 5.04
N PHE A 82 1.34 -2.91 5.58
CA PHE A 82 1.67 -4.17 4.93
C PHE A 82 0.85 -5.35 5.47
N HIS A 83 0.28 -6.14 4.57
CA HIS A 83 -0.53 -7.33 4.86
C HIS A 83 0.16 -8.58 4.31
N PRO A 84 0.78 -9.41 5.16
CA PRO A 84 1.43 -10.64 4.69
C PRO A 84 0.38 -11.69 4.28
N TYR A 85 0.52 -12.28 3.09
CA TYR A 85 -0.29 -13.45 2.68
C TYR A 85 0.47 -14.77 2.72
N GLY A 86 1.79 -14.72 2.89
CA GLY A 86 2.63 -15.91 2.88
C GLY A 86 4.10 -15.59 3.12
N THR A 87 4.92 -16.64 3.13
CA THR A 87 6.36 -16.52 3.37
C THR A 87 7.14 -16.82 2.09
N VAL A 88 8.21 -16.08 1.80
CA VAL A 88 9.16 -16.45 0.73
C VAL A 88 9.73 -17.84 0.99
N LYS A 89 9.84 -18.64 -0.07
CA LYS A 89 10.30 -20.04 -0.01
C LYS A 89 11.73 -20.15 0.50
#